data_AF-A0A0C9SF54-F1
#
_entry.id   AF-A0A0C9SF54-F1
#
_cell.length_a   1.000
_cell.length_b   1.000
_cell.length_c   1.000
_cell.angle_alpha   90.00
_cell.angle_beta   90.00
_cell.angle_gamma   90.00
#
_symmetry.space_group_name_H-M   'P 1'
#
loop_
_entity.id
_entity.type
_entity.pdbx_description
1 polymer ?
#
loop_
_entity_poly.entity_id
_entity_poly.type
_entity_poly.pdbx_seq_one_letter_code
_entity_poly.pdbx_strand_id
1 'polypeptide(L)'
;KWDRTKVFHWVFLVSGVTYALWRLSVSEESAFLVKELPRAFKPSRYGFQRKQDNTHYGWRTTRSFATENWKWLLLHPVLARATAHFAPSLVPIFYAAYPCLFAASQLSWEVTIAFLCQHAVFYAVTALRIPALSYVVAFLMLIHRRMGQKDVFLYL
;
A
#
# COMPACT_ATOMS: atom_id res chain seq x y z
N LYS A 1 -4.98 12.70 -27.00
CA LYS A 1 -5.04 11.82 -28.20
C LYS A 1 -3.84 10.89 -28.19
N TRP A 2 -4.06 9.60 -28.41
CA TRP A 2 -3.00 8.61 -28.60
C TRP A 2 -2.42 8.74 -30.00
N ASP A 3 -1.10 8.84 -30.10
CA ASP A 3 -0.35 8.88 -31.37
C ASP A 3 0.42 7.56 -31.52
N ARG A 4 0.70 7.15 -32.77
CA ARG A 4 1.45 5.94 -33.12
C ARG A 4 2.75 5.79 -32.34
N THR A 5 3.47 6.89 -32.09
CA THR A 5 4.71 6.92 -31.30
C THR A 5 4.46 6.55 -29.84
N LYS A 6 3.41 7.11 -29.23
CA LYS A 6 2.99 6.76 -27.87
C LYS A 6 2.54 5.31 -27.78
N VAL A 7 1.77 4.83 -28.76
CA VAL A 7 1.35 3.43 -28.82
C VAL A 7 2.57 2.50 -28.91
N PHE A 8 3.51 2.79 -29.80
CA PHE A 8 4.74 1.99 -29.94
C PHE A 8 5.59 1.99 -28.67
N HIS A 9 5.78 3.16 -28.05
CA HIS A 9 6.50 3.29 -26.78
C HIS A 9 5.88 2.43 -25.67
N TRP A 10 4.56 2.52 -25.48
CA TRP A 10 3.87 1.76 -24.44
C TRP A 10 3.85 0.26 -24.75
N VAL A 11 3.69 -0.14 -26.00
CA VAL A 11 3.77 -1.56 -26.39
C VAL A 11 5.16 -2.10 -26.10
N PHE A 12 6.23 -1.43 -26.54
CA PHE A 12 7.60 -1.88 -26.32
C PHE A 12 7.95 -1.91 -24.83
N LEU A 13 7.56 -0.89 -24.07
CA LEU A 13 7.77 -0.82 -22.63
C LEU A 13 7.04 -1.95 -21.90
N VAL A 14 5.76 -2.16 -22.19
CA VAL A 14 4.97 -3.25 -21.58
C VAL A 14 5.56 -4.60 -21.96
N SER A 15 5.86 -4.84 -23.24
CA SER A 15 6.47 -6.10 -23.69
C SER A 15 7.83 -6.36 -23.05
N GLY A 16 8.68 -5.33 -22.93
CA GLY A 16 9.99 -5.44 -22.28
C GLY A 16 9.87 -5.75 -20.79
N VAL A 17 8.98 -5.06 -20.07
CA VAL A 17 8.69 -5.34 -18.65
C VAL A 17 8.11 -6.74 -18.48
N THR A 18 7.14 -7.14 -19.30
CA THR A 18 6.54 -8.48 -19.26
C THR A 18 7.59 -9.55 -19.56
N TYR A 19 8.49 -9.33 -20.52
CA TYR A 19 9.58 -10.25 -20.82
C TYR A 19 10.57 -10.37 -19.66
N ALA A 20 10.96 -9.25 -19.05
CA ALA A 20 11.85 -9.27 -17.88
C ALA A 20 11.20 -10.00 -16.69
N LEU A 21 9.94 -9.71 -16.40
CA LEU A 21 9.16 -10.41 -15.36
C LEU A 21 9.02 -11.90 -15.67
N TRP A 22 8.76 -12.25 -16.93
CA TRP A 22 8.71 -13.63 -17.40
C TRP A 22 10.04 -14.34 -17.20
N ARG A 23 11.16 -13.76 -17.68
CA ARG A 23 12.51 -14.33 -17.52
C ARG A 23 12.89 -14.51 -16.06
N LEU A 24 12.61 -13.54 -15.20
CA LEU A 24 12.77 -13.66 -13.74
C LEU A 24 11.83 -14.72 -13.13
N SER A 25 10.74 -15.05 -13.82
CA SER A 25 9.81 -16.08 -13.38
C SER A 25 10.20 -17.51 -13.75
N VAL A 26 10.97 -17.67 -14.83
CA VAL A 26 11.36 -18.98 -15.39
C VAL A 26 12.86 -19.23 -15.38
N SER A 27 13.68 -18.37 -14.75
CA SER A 27 15.12 -18.58 -14.69
C SER A 27 15.50 -19.78 -13.81
N GLU A 28 16.53 -20.50 -14.20
CA GLU A 28 17.09 -21.64 -13.45
C GLU A 28 17.55 -21.22 -12.05
N GLU A 29 18.14 -20.03 -11.91
CA GLU A 29 18.50 -19.46 -10.61
C GLU A 29 17.29 -19.33 -9.68
N SER A 30 16.13 -18.94 -10.21
CA SER A 30 14.91 -18.83 -9.42
C SER A 30 14.33 -20.18 -9.02
N ALA A 31 14.50 -21.21 -9.86
CA ALA A 31 14.11 -22.57 -9.56
C ALA A 31 15.05 -23.21 -8.51
N PHE A 32 16.35 -22.90 -8.61
CA PHE A 32 17.37 -23.31 -7.64
C PHE A 32 17.09 -22.77 -6.24
N LEU A 33 16.79 -21.48 -6.11
CA LEU A 33 16.46 -20.85 -4.82
C LEU A 33 15.25 -21.50 -4.13
N VAL A 34 14.23 -21.89 -4.90
CA VAL A 34 13.05 -22.59 -4.36
C VAL A 34 13.39 -24.00 -3.88
N LYS A 35 14.36 -24.67 -4.53
CA LYS A 35 14.83 -26.02 -4.18
C LYS A 35 15.70 -26.00 -2.92
N GLU A 36 16.64 -25.07 -2.83
CA GLU A 36 17.58 -24.96 -1.70
C GLU A 36 16.93 -24.41 -0.42
N LEU A 37 15.94 -23.52 -0.55
CA LEU A 37 15.28 -22.87 0.58
C LEU A 37 13.78 -23.18 0.64
N PRO A 38 13.35 -24.45 0.76
CA PRO A 38 11.94 -24.83 0.65
C PRO A 38 11.05 -24.22 1.75
N ARG A 39 11.63 -23.81 2.89
CA ARG A 39 10.91 -23.11 3.98
C ARG A 39 10.74 -21.61 3.72
N ALA A 40 11.62 -21.01 2.91
CA ALA A 40 11.57 -19.60 2.52
C ALA A 40 10.40 -19.31 1.57
N PHE A 41 9.99 -20.30 0.77
CA PHE A 41 8.94 -20.15 -0.23
C PHE A 41 7.66 -20.89 0.18
N LYS A 42 6.51 -20.23 0.08
CA LYS A 42 5.19 -20.80 0.41
C LYS A 42 4.31 -20.93 -0.84
N PRO A 43 3.39 -21.89 -0.91
CA PRO A 43 2.41 -21.96 -2.00
C PRO A 43 1.67 -20.63 -2.16
N SER A 44 1.39 -20.23 -3.40
CA SER A 44 0.63 -19.01 -3.67
C SER A 44 -0.81 -19.16 -3.19
N ARG A 45 -1.30 -18.18 -2.42
CA ARG A 45 -2.73 -18.10 -2.04
C ARG A 45 -3.64 -17.69 -3.21
N TYR A 46 -3.06 -17.28 -4.34
CA TYR A 46 -3.78 -16.75 -5.49
C TYR A 46 -3.98 -17.80 -6.61
N GLY A 47 -3.73 -19.08 -6.34
CA GLY A 47 -3.85 -20.15 -7.34
C GLY A 47 -2.69 -20.22 -8.34
N PHE A 48 -1.63 -19.43 -8.15
CA PHE A 48 -0.43 -19.53 -8.98
C PHE A 48 0.39 -20.78 -8.62
N GLN A 49 0.88 -21.49 -9.64
CA GLN A 49 1.71 -22.69 -9.46
C GLN A 49 3.07 -22.39 -8.80
N ARG A 50 3.59 -21.16 -8.97
CA ARG A 50 4.87 -20.75 -8.42
C ARG A 50 4.77 -20.46 -6.91
N LYS A 51 5.69 -21.03 -6.13
CA LYS A 51 5.84 -20.70 -4.70
C LYS A 51 6.33 -19.25 -4.55
N GLN A 52 5.73 -18.50 -3.63
CA GLN A 52 6.06 -17.11 -3.36
C GLN A 52 7.12 -17.02 -2.28
N ASP A 53 8.08 -16.10 -2.46
CA ASP A 53 8.99 -15.72 -1.39
C ASP A 53 8.19 -15.22 -0.18
N ASN A 54 8.54 -15.77 0.97
CA ASN A 54 7.95 -15.46 2.26
C ASN A 54 9.00 -15.01 3.28
N THR A 55 10.26 -14.83 2.90
CA THR A 55 11.35 -14.42 3.80
C THR A 55 11.26 -12.95 4.18
N HIS A 56 10.86 -12.11 3.23
CA HIS A 56 10.77 -10.67 3.46
C HIS A 56 9.58 -10.32 4.36
N TYR A 57 9.86 -9.91 5.60
CA TYR A 57 8.85 -9.56 6.61
C TYR A 57 7.87 -8.49 6.12
N GLY A 58 8.37 -7.37 5.57
CA GLY A 58 7.51 -6.29 5.06
C GLY A 58 6.50 -6.76 4.01
N TRP A 59 6.97 -7.45 2.97
CA TRP A 59 6.13 -8.11 1.98
C TRP A 59 5.10 -9.07 2.60
N ARG A 60 5.51 -9.92 3.54
CA ARG A 60 4.60 -10.86 4.22
C ARG A 60 3.47 -10.12 4.94
N THR A 61 3.81 -9.10 5.73
CA THR A 61 2.86 -8.31 6.52
C THR A 61 1.92 -7.51 5.61
N THR A 62 2.46 -6.79 4.62
CA THR A 62 1.65 -6.03 3.67
C THR A 62 0.72 -6.94 2.87
N ARG A 63 1.21 -8.11 2.43
CA ARG A 63 0.39 -9.11 1.73
C ARG A 63 -0.73 -9.64 2.61
N SER A 64 -0.45 -10.04 3.86
CA SER A 64 -1.48 -10.54 4.79
C SER A 64 -2.56 -9.50 4.98
N PHE A 65 -2.15 -8.27 5.32
CA PHE A 65 -3.05 -7.14 5.50
C PHE A 65 -3.91 -6.89 4.27
N ALA A 66 -3.32 -6.83 3.08
CA ALA A 66 -4.07 -6.62 1.84
C ALA A 66 -5.06 -7.76 1.56
N THR A 67 -4.66 -9.02 1.79
CA THR A 67 -5.53 -10.18 1.56
C THR A 67 -6.68 -10.30 2.57
N GLU A 68 -6.48 -9.86 3.81
CA GLU A 68 -7.52 -9.87 4.84
C GLU A 68 -8.52 -8.71 4.61
N ASN A 69 -8.02 -7.57 4.11
CA ASN A 69 -8.78 -6.33 4.02
C ASN A 69 -9.18 -5.94 2.59
N TRP A 70 -8.98 -6.81 1.60
CA TRP A 70 -9.16 -6.48 0.19
C TRP A 70 -10.55 -5.90 -0.14
N LYS A 71 -11.60 -6.37 0.53
CA LYS A 71 -12.97 -5.84 0.37
C LYS A 71 -13.04 -4.36 0.74
N TRP A 72 -12.46 -3.99 1.88
CA TRP A 72 -12.36 -2.59 2.30
C TRP A 72 -11.48 -1.77 1.35
N LEU A 73 -10.38 -2.33 0.86
CA LEU A 73 -9.50 -1.62 -0.06
C LEU A 73 -10.17 -1.35 -1.42
N LEU A 74 -10.97 -2.28 -1.93
CA LEU A 74 -11.71 -2.12 -3.18
C LEU A 74 -12.98 -1.27 -3.03
N LEU A 75 -13.63 -1.32 -1.88
CA LEU A 75 -14.85 -0.56 -1.62
C LEU A 75 -14.56 0.94 -1.52
N HIS A 76 -13.40 1.33 -0.97
CA HIS A 76 -13.00 2.73 -0.83
C HIS A 76 -13.08 3.54 -2.13
N PRO A 77 -12.41 3.17 -3.24
CA PRO A 77 -12.48 3.94 -4.48
C PRO A 77 -13.87 3.95 -5.12
N VAL A 78 -14.65 2.87 -4.97
CA VAL A 78 -16.03 2.79 -5.48
C VAL A 78 -16.92 3.77 -4.74
N LEU A 79 -16.92 3.74 -3.40
CA LEU A 79 -17.71 4.66 -2.58
C LEU A 79 -17.21 6.10 -2.66
N ALA A 80 -15.90 6.32 -2.80
CA ALA A 80 -15.34 7.66 -3.01
C ALA A 80 -15.90 8.28 -4.30
N ARG A 81 -15.92 7.52 -5.39
CA ARG A 81 -16.48 7.98 -6.67
C ARG A 81 -17.99 8.18 -6.60
N ALA A 82 -18.71 7.26 -5.96
CA ALA A 82 -20.15 7.40 -5.76
C ALA A 82 -20.48 8.66 -4.95
N THR A 83 -19.77 8.89 -3.84
CA THR A 83 -19.90 10.10 -3.03
C THR A 83 -19.61 11.36 -3.85
N ALA A 84 -18.51 11.37 -4.60
CA ALA A 84 -18.16 12.50 -5.45
C ALA A 84 -19.18 12.79 -6.56
N HIS A 85 -19.89 11.77 -7.03
CA HIS A 85 -20.90 11.91 -8.08
C HIS A 85 -22.26 12.37 -7.53
N PHE A 86 -22.74 11.74 -6.45
CA PHE A 86 -24.09 11.97 -5.92
C PHE A 86 -24.16 13.01 -4.81
N ALA A 87 -23.09 13.16 -4.02
CA ALA A 87 -23.04 14.08 -2.88
C ALA A 87 -21.64 14.72 -2.72
N PRO A 88 -21.24 15.62 -3.62
CA PRO A 88 -19.89 16.21 -3.64
C PRO A 88 -19.50 16.90 -2.31
N SER A 89 -20.47 17.50 -1.62
CA SER A 89 -20.27 18.14 -0.31
C SER A 89 -19.84 17.17 0.80
N LEU A 90 -20.15 15.87 0.66
CA LEU A 90 -19.77 14.84 1.62
C LEU A 90 -18.40 14.22 1.36
N VAL A 91 -17.74 14.55 0.25
CA VAL A 91 -16.42 13.99 -0.10
C VAL A 91 -15.37 14.19 1.00
N PRO A 92 -15.23 15.39 1.61
CA PRO A 92 -14.27 15.57 2.71
C PRO A 92 -14.59 14.70 3.93
N ILE A 93 -15.87 14.56 4.25
CA ILE A 93 -16.35 13.73 5.37
C ILE A 93 -16.06 12.26 5.09
N PHE A 94 -16.32 11.79 3.86
CA PHE A 94 -16.04 10.42 3.44
C PHE A 94 -14.56 10.06 3.63
N TYR A 95 -13.64 10.93 3.20
CA TYR A 95 -12.20 10.68 3.32
C TYR A 95 -11.69 10.68 4.76
N ALA A 96 -12.43 11.22 5.71
CA ALA A 96 -12.13 11.09 7.14
C ALA A 96 -12.84 9.88 7.78
N ALA A 97 -14.13 9.73 7.52
CA ALA A 97 -14.97 8.71 8.15
C ALA A 97 -14.61 7.29 7.70
N TYR A 98 -14.36 7.08 6.40
CA TYR A 98 -14.07 5.75 5.88
C TYR A 98 -12.79 5.15 6.45
N PRO A 99 -11.63 5.85 6.45
CA PRO A 99 -10.43 5.32 7.09
C PRO A 99 -10.58 5.10 8.60
N CYS A 100 -11.37 5.92 9.29
CA CYS A 100 -11.64 5.72 10.72
C CYS A 100 -12.48 4.47 10.98
N LEU A 101 -13.54 4.24 10.19
CA LEU A 101 -14.36 3.02 10.25
C LEU A 101 -13.53 1.78 9.91
N PHE A 102 -12.66 1.89 8.92
CA PHE A 102 -11.72 0.84 8.56
C PHE A 102 -10.76 0.54 9.72
N ALA A 103 -10.11 1.56 10.29
CA ALA A 103 -9.19 1.41 11.41
C ALA A 103 -9.88 0.80 12.64
N ALA A 104 -11.10 1.25 12.95
CA ALA A 104 -11.85 0.78 14.11
C ALA A 104 -12.28 -0.69 13.97
N SER A 105 -12.60 -1.11 12.75
CA SER A 105 -13.09 -2.46 12.49
C SER A 105 -11.99 -3.50 12.24
N GLN A 106 -10.82 -3.10 11.73
CA GLN A 106 -9.78 -4.04 11.29
C GLN A 106 -8.47 -3.97 12.08
N LEU A 107 -8.23 -2.87 12.81
CA LEU A 107 -7.01 -2.69 13.58
C LEU A 107 -7.34 -2.67 15.07
N SER A 108 -7.64 -1.49 15.60
CA SER A 108 -8.09 -1.30 16.98
C SER A 108 -8.65 0.11 17.16
N TRP A 109 -9.33 0.34 18.28
CA TRP A 109 -9.85 1.67 18.60
C TRP A 109 -8.71 2.67 18.89
N GLU A 110 -7.59 2.22 19.48
CA GLU A 110 -6.41 3.06 19.74
C GLU A 110 -5.81 3.59 18.43
N VAL A 111 -5.71 2.71 17.41
CA VAL A 111 -5.23 3.11 16.08
C VAL A 111 -6.19 4.13 15.46
N THR A 112 -7.49 3.96 15.67
CA THR A 112 -8.49 4.92 15.18
C THR A 112 -8.32 6.30 15.80
N ILE A 113 -8.07 6.38 17.12
CA ILE A 113 -7.76 7.66 17.77
C ILE A 113 -6.51 8.28 17.16
N ALA A 114 -5.44 7.50 16.96
CA ALA A 114 -4.21 8.02 16.37
C ALA A 114 -4.46 8.63 14.99
N PHE A 115 -5.29 7.99 14.15
CA PHE A 115 -5.72 8.53 12.86
C PHE A 115 -6.49 9.85 13.01
N LEU A 116 -7.44 9.92 13.95
CA LEU A 116 -8.20 11.14 14.23
C LEU A 116 -7.31 12.28 14.75
N CYS A 117 -6.39 11.99 15.67
CA CYS A 117 -5.39 12.94 16.16
C CYS A 117 -4.53 13.46 15.01
N GLN A 118 -4.06 12.59 14.12
CA GLN A 118 -3.28 13.00 12.96
C GLN A 118 -4.09 13.91 12.03
N HIS A 119 -5.35 13.58 11.73
CA HIS A 119 -6.23 14.44 10.95
C HIS A 119 -6.50 15.79 11.63
N ALA A 120 -6.73 15.80 12.94
CA ALA A 120 -6.92 17.04 13.69
C ALA A 120 -5.68 17.94 13.65
N VAL A 121 -4.48 17.37 13.80
CA VAL A 121 -3.22 18.11 13.68
C VAL A 121 -3.07 18.71 12.29
N PHE A 122 -3.29 17.93 11.21
CA PHE A 122 -3.22 18.47 9.85
C PHE A 122 -4.27 19.55 9.61
N TYR A 123 -5.49 19.38 10.11
CA TYR A 123 -6.53 20.40 9.99
C TYR A 123 -6.15 21.70 10.69
N ALA A 124 -5.68 21.62 11.94
CA ALA A 124 -5.23 22.78 12.71
C ALA A 124 -4.07 23.50 12.02
N VAL A 125 -3.09 22.76 11.50
CA VAL A 125 -1.94 23.31 10.77
C VAL A 125 -2.38 23.96 9.46
N THR A 126 -3.33 23.35 8.74
CA THR A 126 -3.86 23.90 7.49
C THR A 126 -4.68 25.17 7.74
N ALA A 127 -5.40 25.25 8.86
CA ALA A 127 -6.16 26.43 9.26
C ALA A 127 -5.28 27.67 9.49
N LEU A 128 -4.02 27.47 9.88
CA LEU A 128 -3.02 28.55 9.99
C LEU A 128 -2.59 29.12 8.63
N ARG A 129 -2.97 28.48 7.51
CA ARG A 129 -2.64 28.88 6.13
C ARG A 129 -1.14 29.07 5.87
N ILE A 130 -0.29 28.35 6.60
CA ILE A 130 1.16 28.33 6.40
C ILE A 130 1.57 26.95 5.85
N PRO A 131 1.78 26.81 4.52
CA PRO A 131 2.12 25.52 3.90
C PRO A 131 3.39 24.88 4.48
N ALA A 132 4.37 25.71 4.86
CA ALA A 132 5.63 25.26 5.46
C ALA A 132 5.41 24.40 6.72
N LEU A 133 4.43 24.75 7.57
CA LEU A 133 4.13 23.98 8.78
C LEU A 133 3.58 22.59 8.45
N SER A 134 2.80 22.45 7.37
CA SER A 134 2.29 21.15 6.94
C SER A 134 3.43 20.22 6.52
N TYR A 135 4.44 20.76 5.82
CA TYR A 135 5.63 20.02 5.45
C TYR A 135 6.48 19.64 6.67
N VAL A 136 6.65 20.55 7.63
CA VAL A 136 7.40 20.29 8.88
C VAL A 136 6.73 19.17 9.68
N VAL A 137 5.41 19.22 9.86
CA VAL A 137 4.65 18.19 10.58
C VAL A 137 4.73 16.85 9.87
N ALA A 138 4.56 16.82 8.54
CA ALA A 138 4.71 15.60 7.76
C ALA A 138 6.14 15.02 7.88
N PHE A 139 7.16 15.88 7.88
CA PHE A 139 8.55 15.49 8.06
C PHE A 139 8.80 14.89 9.44
N LEU A 140 8.28 15.50 10.52
CA LEU A 140 8.38 14.96 11.87
C LEU A 140 7.70 13.59 12.00
N MET A 141 6.54 13.38 11.39
CA MET A 141 5.87 12.08 11.35
C MET A 141 6.71 11.02 10.63
N LEU A 142 7.37 11.37 9.53
CA LEU A 142 8.28 10.48 8.82
C LEU A 142 9.51 10.11 9.65
N ILE A 143 10.11 11.08 10.37
CA ILE A 143 11.22 10.80 11.28
C ILE A 143 10.75 9.86 12.39
N HIS A 144 9.62 10.14 13.03
CA HIS A 144 9.07 9.29 14.09
C HIS A 144 8.89 7.84 13.63
N ARG A 145 8.29 7.64 12.45
CA ARG A 145 8.17 6.31 11.83
C ARG A 145 9.52 5.64 11.63
N ARG A 146 10.52 6.37 11.13
CA ARG A 146 11.87 5.84 10.88
C ARG A 146 12.60 5.48 12.17
N MET A 147 12.37 6.23 13.25
CA MET A 147 12.92 5.91 14.57
C MET A 147 12.27 4.67 15.16
N GLY A 148 10.94 4.53 15.09
CA GLY A 148 10.22 3.35 15.58
C GLY A 148 10.47 2.07 14.77
N GLN A 149 10.98 2.18 13.53
CA GLN A 149 11.38 1.02 12.74
C GLN A 149 12.72 0.38 13.17
N LYS A 150 13.46 1.01 14.09
CA LYS A 150 14.78 0.53 14.52
C LYS A 150 14.74 -0.70 15.44
N ASP A 151 13.57 -1.08 15.95
CA ASP A 151 13.47 -2.15 16.97
C ASP A 151 13.09 -3.54 16.43
N VAL A 152 13.03 -3.74 15.10
CA VAL A 152 12.66 -5.06 14.51
C VAL A 152 13.86 -5.84 13.94
N PHE A 153 15.05 -5.23 13.87
CA PHE A 153 16.27 -5.90 13.36
C PHE A 153 17.21 -6.44 14.45
N LEU A 154 16.83 -6.40 15.73
CA LEU A 154 17.66 -6.89 16.84
C LEU A 154 17.38 -8.36 17.24
N TYR A 155 16.46 -9.05 16.57
CA TYR A 155 16.16 -10.47 16.84
C TYR A 155 16.01 -11.31 15.55
N LEU A 156 17.00 -11.24 14.66
CA LEU A 156 17.27 -12.26 13.64
C LEU A 156 18.74 -12.65 13.68
#